data_AF-A0AAD2FFS7-F1
#
_entry.id   AF-A0AAD2FFS7-F1
#
_cell.length_a   1.000
_cell.length_b   1.000
_cell.length_c   1.000
_cell.angle_alpha   90.00
_cell.angle_beta   90.00
_cell.angle_gamma   90.00
#
_symmetry.space_group_name_H-M   'P 1'
#
loop_
_entity.id
_entity.type
_entity.pdbx_description
1 polymer ?
#
loop_
_entity_poly.entity_id
_entity_poly.type
_entity_poly.pdbx_seq_one_letter_code
_entity_poly.pdbx_strand_id
1 'polypeptide(L)'
;MAQIRAASRRSSTASLSSVLRKLAIVIVGCMVVIVRVSSPESVELNVNDPERVQRQQQIQQNHQKPVSTTRQLEMQKPPLSPNLESAIAKPITEPSNSKASEKSDEESDEEESESDEEEDEGERKSETEPPVATPTDPPTGGPTTSSSAETTATAQASRTSCQRHCPKRINRIFFHNKPAGLLDRELTYHVMSNLAGYLCALVEIPPPSVSLQAVHNHNKMVDTELRWIDFFNMTFVDDGTSSLLEANDNPKFPADVYWGSSGTYKQADYPGWKIVVTSKKDNMTEHYQELQEFSFQQSPDAETGFIWEIHKPYFKSELRKSDTLPELPEDLQAMLGSSYSPSMQPFLRWSPSNVTGCNYVDDDQYRMSPTQLEPIREAIRARVRSLAPSNTSVFGFFHIRRGDGTKSCNTTLPVLKEFFDCSIAGTEQTGKHITFLLGSDEHDDEYRQAVMDLSKDVPHISMLDADKIVDSTMQEMAENGQMPKRYMNNYHQFEFLKTLGMDRKFDFASVHLIRRRNVDCQECTNLLKTYPEAWS
;
A
#
# COMPACT_ATOMS: atom_id res chain seq x y z
N MET A 1 -44.79 -1.88 -44.04
CA MET A 1 -46.02 -1.42 -44.74
C MET A 1 -46.71 -0.36 -43.87
N ALA A 2 -47.57 0.50 -44.44
CA ALA A 2 -48.32 1.60 -43.79
C ALA A 2 -47.45 2.65 -43.05
N GLN A 3 -47.36 3.93 -43.41
CA GLN A 3 -48.33 4.98 -43.75
C GLN A 3 -48.78 5.90 -42.58
N ILE A 4 -48.27 7.13 -42.63
CA ILE A 4 -49.00 8.41 -42.50
C ILE A 4 -49.72 8.71 -41.16
N ARG A 5 -49.20 9.73 -40.45
CA ARG A 5 -49.92 11.00 -40.21
C ARG A 5 -48.94 12.14 -39.90
N ALA A 6 -49.43 13.39 -39.93
CA ALA A 6 -48.60 14.58 -40.06
C ALA A 6 -49.19 15.82 -39.35
N ALA A 7 -48.40 16.91 -39.39
CA ALA A 7 -48.79 18.33 -39.34
C ALA A 7 -48.96 19.05 -37.97
N SER A 8 -47.96 19.89 -37.68
CA SER A 8 -48.07 21.37 -37.62
C SER A 8 -48.84 22.07 -36.48
N ARG A 9 -48.08 22.88 -35.71
CA ARG A 9 -48.27 24.33 -35.43
C ARG A 9 -46.97 24.88 -34.80
N ARG A 10 -46.39 26.00 -35.28
CA ARG A 10 -46.63 27.43 -34.93
C ARG A 10 -46.34 27.80 -33.46
N SER A 11 -45.84 29.01 -33.09
CA SER A 11 -45.13 30.09 -33.82
C SER A 11 -44.83 31.27 -32.88
N SER A 12 -43.55 31.59 -32.61
CA SER A 12 -43.03 32.92 -32.18
C SER A 12 -41.50 32.87 -32.06
N THR A 13 -40.61 33.69 -32.66
CA THR A 13 -40.54 35.12 -33.05
C THR A 13 -40.14 36.09 -31.92
N ALA A 14 -39.21 37.01 -32.26
CA ALA A 14 -38.56 38.05 -31.43
C ALA A 14 -37.62 37.53 -30.30
N SER A 15 -36.34 37.91 -30.11
CA SER A 15 -35.38 38.90 -30.66
C SER A 15 -35.01 40.07 -29.72
N LEU A 16 -33.75 40.52 -29.84
CA LEU A 16 -33.12 41.75 -29.32
C LEU A 16 -32.84 41.92 -27.81
N SER A 17 -31.61 41.51 -27.46
CA SER A 17 -30.51 42.41 -27.03
C SER A 17 -30.31 42.87 -25.57
N SER A 18 -29.02 42.82 -25.21
CA SER A 18 -28.25 43.78 -24.40
C SER A 18 -28.25 43.68 -22.86
N VAL A 19 -27.02 43.67 -22.34
CA VAL A 19 -26.51 44.31 -21.12
C VAL A 19 -27.36 44.22 -19.85
N LEU A 20 -26.88 43.42 -18.88
CA LEU A 20 -26.80 43.88 -17.50
C LEU A 20 -25.65 43.19 -16.74
N ARG A 21 -24.80 43.98 -16.09
CA ARG A 21 -23.77 43.50 -15.16
C ARG A 21 -24.44 42.96 -13.89
N LYS A 22 -23.86 41.95 -13.24
CA LYS A 22 -24.12 41.66 -11.83
C LYS A 22 -22.81 41.62 -11.04
N LEU A 23 -22.58 42.65 -10.23
CA LEU A 23 -21.77 42.51 -9.03
C LEU A 23 -22.53 41.59 -8.06
N ALA A 24 -21.79 40.77 -7.31
CA ALA A 24 -22.27 40.32 -6.01
C ALA A 24 -21.86 41.39 -4.97
N ILE A 25 -22.85 41.98 -4.28
CA ILE A 25 -22.63 42.83 -3.11
C ILE A 25 -23.32 42.13 -1.94
N VAL A 26 -22.54 41.75 -0.93
CA VAL A 26 -23.06 41.31 0.37
C VAL A 26 -22.61 42.35 1.39
N ILE A 27 -23.58 42.99 2.05
CA ILE A 27 -23.32 43.97 3.11
C ILE A 27 -23.90 43.42 4.41
N VAL A 28 -23.03 43.12 5.37
CA VAL A 28 -23.40 42.85 6.77
C VAL A 28 -22.34 43.52 7.64
N GLY A 29 -22.74 44.50 8.46
CA GLY A 29 -21.83 45.25 9.35
C GLY A 29 -21.08 46.40 8.68
N CYS A 30 -20.76 47.43 9.46
CA CYS A 30 -20.24 48.71 8.94
C CYS A 30 -18.70 48.77 8.90
N MET A 31 -18.07 48.06 7.95
CA MET A 31 -16.72 48.41 7.46
C MET A 31 -16.59 48.08 5.97
N VAL A 32 -16.09 49.04 5.18
CA VAL A 32 -15.78 48.85 3.76
C VAL A 32 -14.27 48.78 3.58
N VAL A 33 -13.74 47.57 3.38
CA VAL A 33 -12.33 47.34 3.04
C VAL A 33 -12.22 47.13 1.53
N ILE A 34 -11.54 48.04 0.83
CA ILE A 34 -11.31 47.94 -0.61
C ILE A 34 -10.02 47.14 -0.84
N VAL A 35 -10.16 45.83 -1.10
CA VAL A 35 -9.04 44.99 -1.53
C VAL A 35 -8.83 45.16 -3.04
N ARG A 36 -7.67 45.69 -3.44
CA ARG A 36 -7.20 45.60 -4.84
C ARG A 36 -6.64 44.20 -5.07
N VAL A 37 -7.26 43.42 -5.95
CA VAL A 37 -6.65 42.23 -6.54
C VAL A 37 -5.80 42.70 -7.72
N SER A 38 -4.48 42.54 -7.59
CA SER A 38 -3.54 42.74 -8.72
C SER A 38 -3.39 41.42 -9.48
N SER A 39 -3.14 41.50 -10.79
CA SER A 39 -2.73 40.33 -11.57
C SER A 39 -1.40 39.79 -11.04
N PRO A 40 -1.15 38.47 -11.04
CA PRO A 40 0.20 37.97 -10.86
C PRO A 40 1.08 38.42 -12.04
N GLU A 41 2.18 39.10 -11.73
CA GLU A 41 3.32 39.21 -12.64
C GLU A 41 4.15 37.91 -12.53
N SER A 42 4.87 37.58 -13.59
CA SER A 42 5.70 36.36 -13.66
C SER A 42 6.89 36.44 -12.70
N VAL A 43 6.86 35.65 -11.63
CA VAL A 43 7.99 35.49 -10.72
C VAL A 43 9.00 34.51 -11.32
N GLU A 44 10.14 35.03 -11.78
CA GLU A 44 11.29 34.19 -12.13
C GLU A 44 11.85 33.52 -10.85
N LEU A 45 11.92 32.19 -10.84
CA LEU A 45 12.42 31.41 -9.71
C LEU A 45 13.95 31.45 -9.64
N ASN A 46 14.49 32.45 -8.94
CA ASN A 46 15.90 32.45 -8.56
C ASN A 46 16.17 31.30 -7.56
N VAL A 47 16.91 30.29 -8.02
CA VAL A 47 17.21 29.07 -7.26
C VAL A 47 18.10 29.34 -6.03
N ASN A 48 18.81 30.48 -5.99
CA ASN A 48 19.71 30.86 -4.90
C ASN A 48 19.06 31.81 -3.87
N ASP A 49 17.91 31.43 -3.31
CA ASP A 49 17.32 32.13 -2.16
C ASP A 49 18.01 31.73 -0.83
N PRO A 50 18.77 32.64 -0.17
CA PRO A 50 19.41 32.33 1.10
C PRO A 50 18.41 32.16 2.25
N GLU A 51 17.20 32.74 2.21
CA GLU A 51 16.20 32.54 3.26
C GLU A 51 15.71 31.08 3.28
N ARG A 52 15.48 30.46 2.11
CA ARG A 52 15.09 29.05 2.02
C ARG A 52 16.16 28.13 2.61
N VAL A 53 17.43 28.38 2.31
CA VAL A 53 18.57 27.64 2.89
C VAL A 53 18.64 27.85 4.41
N GLN A 54 18.48 29.09 4.88
CA GLN A 54 18.52 29.41 6.31
C GLN A 54 17.37 28.77 7.09
N ARG A 55 16.15 28.71 6.52
CA ARG A 55 14.99 28.01 7.10
C ARG A 55 15.24 26.49 7.19
N GLN A 56 15.81 25.86 6.16
CA GLN A 56 16.17 24.44 6.21
C GLN A 56 17.23 24.14 7.28
N GLN A 57 18.27 24.97 7.39
CA GLN A 57 19.27 24.85 8.46
C GLN A 57 18.66 25.05 9.85
N GLN A 58 17.72 25.98 10.01
CA GLN A 58 17.03 26.21 11.28
C GLN A 58 16.10 25.06 11.69
N ILE A 59 15.49 24.36 10.73
CA ILE A 59 14.74 23.12 10.97
C ILE A 59 15.70 22.02 11.46
N GLN A 60 16.82 21.79 10.77
CA GLN A 60 17.81 20.79 11.17
C GLN A 60 18.39 21.07 12.58
N GLN A 61 18.68 22.33 12.92
CA GLN A 61 19.15 22.72 14.25
C GLN A 61 18.11 22.50 15.37
N ASN A 62 16.81 22.57 15.06
CA ASN A 62 15.77 22.27 16.04
C ASN A 62 15.67 20.76 16.34
N HIS A 63 15.99 19.88 15.38
CA HIS A 63 16.03 18.43 15.61
C HIS A 63 17.26 17.94 16.40
N GLN A 64 18.30 18.77 16.58
CA GLN A 64 19.52 18.39 17.32
C GLN A 64 19.53 18.80 18.80
N LYS A 65 18.44 19.36 19.34
CA LYS A 65 18.35 19.71 20.77
C LYS A 65 17.87 18.52 21.62
N PRO A 66 18.67 18.02 22.58
CA PRO A 66 18.21 16.96 23.48
C PRO A 66 17.12 17.48 24.42
N VAL A 67 15.96 16.80 24.45
CA VAL A 67 14.82 17.17 25.30
C VAL A 67 15.08 16.73 26.74
N SER A 68 15.77 17.58 27.51
CA SER A 68 15.82 17.45 28.96
C SER A 68 14.58 18.12 29.57
N THR A 69 13.64 17.32 30.08
CA THR A 69 12.48 17.84 30.83
C THR A 69 12.03 16.84 31.90
N THR A 70 12.70 16.83 33.04
CA THR A 70 12.13 16.25 34.26
C THR A 70 10.94 17.10 34.70
N ARG A 71 9.71 16.63 34.47
CA ARG A 71 8.49 17.25 34.98
C ARG A 71 7.66 16.19 35.69
N GLN A 72 7.65 16.27 37.03
CA GLN A 72 6.76 15.43 37.84
C GLN A 72 5.30 15.79 37.49
N LEU A 73 4.52 14.79 37.11
CA LEU A 73 3.07 14.89 36.93
C LEU A 73 2.41 14.08 38.04
N GLU A 74 1.85 14.80 39.00
CA GLU A 74 1.14 14.23 40.14
C GLU A 74 -0.23 13.70 39.68
N MET A 75 -0.38 12.38 39.57
CA MET A 75 -1.61 11.76 39.09
C MET A 75 -2.76 11.92 40.08
N GLN A 76 -3.64 12.89 39.83
CA GLN A 76 -4.94 12.93 40.51
C GLN A 76 -5.81 11.75 40.06
N LYS A 77 -6.34 11.02 41.05
CA LYS A 77 -7.12 9.80 40.86
C LYS A 77 -8.58 10.16 40.51
N PRO A 78 -9.17 9.63 39.42
CA PRO A 78 -10.56 9.91 39.08
C PRO A 78 -11.53 9.30 40.11
N PRO A 79 -12.71 9.92 40.34
CA PRO A 79 -13.68 9.43 41.31
C PRO A 79 -14.42 8.18 40.81
N LEU A 80 -14.67 7.24 41.72
CA LEU A 80 -15.54 6.08 41.48
C LEU A 80 -17.01 6.53 41.42
N SER A 81 -17.71 6.19 40.33
CA SER A 81 -19.18 6.29 40.26
C SER A 81 -19.81 4.94 40.67
N PRO A 82 -20.85 4.93 41.54
CA PRO A 82 -21.39 3.70 42.11
C PRO A 82 -22.58 3.11 41.34
N ASN A 83 -22.70 1.78 41.44
CA ASN A 83 -23.92 0.96 41.41
C ASN A 83 -24.96 1.18 40.29
N LEU A 84 -25.13 0.15 39.45
CA LEU A 84 -26.44 -0.20 38.91
C LEU A 84 -26.63 -1.73 38.92
N GLU A 85 -27.24 -2.25 39.99
CA GLU A 85 -27.64 -3.66 40.11
C GLU A 85 -29.17 -3.81 40.13
N SER A 86 -29.62 -4.99 39.69
CA SER A 86 -30.98 -5.55 39.83
C SER A 86 -32.12 -4.90 39.01
N ALA A 87 -32.52 -5.63 37.97
CA ALA A 87 -33.93 -5.80 37.60
C ALA A 87 -34.14 -7.27 37.23
N ILE A 88 -35.14 -7.93 37.83
CA ILE A 88 -35.34 -9.38 37.72
C ILE A 88 -36.40 -9.72 36.66
N ALA A 89 -36.18 -10.82 35.95
CA ALA A 89 -36.98 -11.27 34.81
C ALA A 89 -38.44 -11.62 35.12
N LYS A 90 -39.28 -11.61 34.07
CA LYS A 90 -40.40 -12.55 33.87
C LYS A 90 -40.66 -12.76 32.37
N PRO A 91 -41.15 -13.95 31.95
CA PRO A 91 -41.27 -14.33 30.54
C PRO A 91 -42.63 -13.96 29.92
N ILE A 92 -42.68 -13.86 28.60
CA ILE A 92 -43.92 -13.81 27.79
C ILE A 92 -43.79 -14.82 26.62
N THR A 93 -44.92 -15.41 26.25
CA THR A 93 -45.10 -16.57 25.36
C THR A 93 -44.87 -16.31 23.86
N GLU A 94 -44.70 -17.41 23.12
CA GLU A 94 -44.88 -17.50 21.65
C GLU A 94 -46.21 -16.89 21.16
N PRO A 95 -46.32 -16.62 19.85
CA PRO A 95 -47.20 -17.49 19.06
C PRO A 95 -46.75 -17.83 17.61
N SER A 96 -46.84 -19.11 17.28
CA SER A 96 -47.24 -19.73 15.99
C SER A 96 -47.16 -18.97 14.64
N ASN A 97 -46.38 -19.54 13.72
CA ASN A 97 -46.69 -19.85 12.30
C ASN A 97 -47.76 -19.04 11.52
N SER A 98 -47.35 -18.48 10.37
CA SER A 98 -48.22 -18.34 9.18
C SER A 98 -47.41 -18.44 7.87
N LYS A 99 -47.91 -19.19 6.87
CA LYS A 99 -47.34 -19.32 5.51
C LYS A 99 -47.90 -18.26 4.55
N ALA A 100 -47.04 -17.69 3.69
CA ALA A 100 -47.32 -17.13 2.35
C ALA A 100 -46.09 -16.30 1.90
N SER A 101 -45.78 -16.07 0.62
CA SER A 101 -46.12 -16.70 -0.68
C SER A 101 -45.08 -16.19 -1.69
N GLU A 102 -44.99 -16.78 -2.89
CA GLU A 102 -43.96 -16.46 -3.88
C GLU A 102 -43.89 -14.98 -4.26
N LYS A 103 -42.64 -14.51 -4.45
CA LYS A 103 -42.28 -13.90 -5.73
C LYS A 103 -40.80 -14.11 -6.03
N SER A 104 -40.54 -14.74 -7.17
CA SER A 104 -39.25 -14.74 -7.85
C SER A 104 -39.26 -13.62 -8.88
N ASP A 105 -38.43 -12.60 -8.71
CA ASP A 105 -38.06 -11.70 -9.79
C ASP A 105 -36.72 -12.20 -10.36
N GLU A 106 -36.61 -12.28 -11.68
CA GLU A 106 -35.44 -12.85 -12.38
C GLU A 106 -34.31 -11.82 -12.45
N GLU A 107 -33.34 -11.91 -11.53
CA GLU A 107 -32.07 -11.19 -11.65
C GLU A 107 -31.12 -12.03 -12.53
N SER A 108 -30.58 -11.43 -13.59
CA SER A 108 -29.78 -12.15 -14.59
C SER A 108 -28.32 -12.18 -14.20
N ASP A 109 -27.90 -13.22 -13.48
CA ASP A 109 -26.51 -13.46 -13.11
C ASP A 109 -25.64 -13.68 -14.37
N GLU A 110 -24.94 -12.62 -14.82
CA GLU A 110 -23.73 -12.78 -15.63
C GLU A 110 -22.59 -13.25 -14.72
N GLU A 111 -22.60 -14.54 -14.35
CA GLU A 111 -21.43 -15.22 -13.80
C GLU A 111 -20.30 -15.25 -14.85
N GLU A 112 -19.55 -14.14 -14.98
CA GLU A 112 -18.12 -14.24 -15.34
C GLU A 112 -17.44 -15.01 -14.19
N SER A 113 -17.56 -16.34 -14.24
CA SER A 113 -16.86 -17.22 -13.33
C SER A 113 -15.36 -17.04 -13.56
N GLU A 114 -14.70 -16.24 -12.71
CA GLU A 114 -13.24 -16.17 -12.61
C GLU A 114 -12.73 -17.48 -12.01
N SER A 115 -12.83 -18.56 -12.81
CA SER A 115 -11.99 -19.73 -12.66
C SER A 115 -10.55 -19.26 -12.90
N ASP A 116 -9.78 -19.15 -11.83
CA ASP A 116 -8.33 -19.04 -11.92
C ASP A 116 -7.80 -20.35 -12.51
N GLU A 117 -7.67 -20.36 -13.84
CA GLU A 117 -6.92 -21.35 -14.59
C GLU A 117 -5.44 -21.19 -14.25
N GLU A 118 -5.00 -21.86 -13.18
CA GLU A 118 -3.60 -22.05 -12.81
C GLU A 118 -2.89 -22.94 -13.85
N GLU A 119 -2.66 -22.40 -15.05
CA GLU A 119 -1.90 -23.10 -16.09
C GLU A 119 -0.38 -23.09 -15.80
N ASP A 120 0.13 -24.29 -15.54
CA ASP A 120 1.46 -24.80 -15.92
C ASP A 120 2.70 -24.23 -15.19
N GLU A 121 2.95 -24.71 -13.96
CA GLU A 121 4.32 -24.73 -13.41
C GLU A 121 5.16 -25.83 -14.09
N GLY A 122 6.07 -25.40 -14.98
CA GLY A 122 6.91 -26.30 -15.76
C GLY A 122 7.77 -27.27 -14.94
N GLU A 123 7.59 -28.56 -15.21
CA GLU A 123 8.17 -29.72 -14.52
C GLU A 123 9.72 -29.75 -14.48
N ARG A 124 10.33 -29.08 -13.50
CA ARG A 124 11.79 -29.02 -13.35
C ARG A 124 12.36 -30.29 -12.69
N LYS A 125 12.49 -31.35 -13.49
CA LYS A 125 13.08 -32.64 -13.07
C LYS A 125 14.48 -32.47 -12.47
N SER A 126 14.70 -33.10 -11.31
CA SER A 126 15.99 -33.21 -10.63
C SER A 126 16.74 -34.47 -11.09
N GLU A 127 17.95 -34.33 -11.62
CA GLU A 127 18.84 -35.45 -11.94
C GLU A 127 20.01 -35.59 -10.94
N THR A 128 20.54 -36.80 -10.86
CA THR A 128 21.32 -37.33 -9.72
C THR A 128 22.84 -37.09 -9.82
N GLU A 129 23.51 -37.02 -8.66
CA GLU A 129 24.95 -37.30 -8.48
C GLU A 129 25.31 -38.77 -8.84
N PRO A 130 26.58 -39.29 -8.80
CA PRO A 130 27.83 -38.79 -8.17
C PRO A 130 29.10 -39.08 -9.08
N PRO A 131 30.36 -39.37 -8.62
CA PRO A 131 31.03 -39.26 -7.29
C PRO A 131 32.49 -38.68 -7.25
N VAL A 132 32.96 -38.32 -6.03
CA VAL A 132 34.27 -38.64 -5.34
C VAL A 132 35.57 -38.79 -6.19
N ALA A 133 36.74 -38.18 -5.92
CA ALA A 133 37.37 -37.55 -4.73
C ALA A 133 38.21 -36.28 -5.12
N THR A 134 39.33 -35.78 -4.52
CA THR A 134 40.30 -36.17 -3.45
C THR A 134 41.05 -34.90 -2.92
N PRO A 135 41.80 -34.91 -1.78
CA PRO A 135 42.38 -33.70 -1.17
C PRO A 135 43.87 -33.42 -1.47
N THR A 136 44.34 -32.20 -1.16
CA THR A 136 45.78 -31.85 -0.99
C THR A 136 45.95 -30.63 -0.07
N ASP A 137 47.16 -30.43 0.48
CA ASP A 137 47.48 -29.60 1.66
C ASP A 137 47.83 -28.10 1.40
N PRO A 138 47.85 -27.25 2.45
CA PRO A 138 48.10 -25.78 2.36
C PRO A 138 49.61 -25.43 2.47
N PRO A 139 50.06 -24.15 2.38
CA PRO A 139 50.10 -23.28 3.58
C PRO A 139 50.12 -21.74 3.31
N THR A 140 50.41 -20.99 4.38
CA THR A 140 50.93 -19.60 4.45
C THR A 140 49.96 -18.43 4.27
N GLY A 141 50.13 -17.40 5.11
CA GLY A 141 49.42 -16.13 5.03
C GLY A 141 50.36 -14.94 5.30
N GLY A 142 49.81 -13.73 5.31
CA GLY A 142 50.54 -12.50 5.63
C GLY A 142 49.62 -11.41 6.17
N PRO A 143 50.06 -10.58 7.14
CA PRO A 143 49.25 -9.50 7.68
C PRO A 143 49.26 -8.29 6.74
N THR A 144 48.09 -7.79 6.35
CA THR A 144 47.94 -6.53 5.62
C THR A 144 47.13 -5.56 6.47
N THR A 145 47.67 -4.37 6.73
CA THR A 145 47.10 -3.36 7.63
C THR A 145 45.86 -2.69 7.04
N SER A 146 44.81 -2.56 7.86
CA SER A 146 43.52 -1.99 7.45
C SER A 146 43.53 -0.45 7.42
N SER A 147 43.64 0.13 6.22
CA SER A 147 43.28 1.54 5.99
C SER A 147 41.79 1.63 5.65
N SER A 148 40.94 1.86 6.65
CA SER A 148 39.48 1.78 6.55
C SER A 148 38.81 3.12 6.81
N ALA A 149 39.03 4.10 5.92
CA ALA A 149 38.51 5.46 6.06
C ALA A 149 37.98 6.14 4.77
N GLU A 150 38.21 5.56 3.59
CA GLU A 150 38.07 6.29 2.31
C GLU A 150 36.99 5.72 1.36
N THR A 151 36.37 4.58 1.71
CA THR A 151 35.46 3.83 0.82
C THR A 151 34.06 4.43 0.66
N THR A 152 33.63 5.30 1.58
CA THR A 152 32.22 5.72 1.70
C THR A 152 31.80 6.73 0.62
N ALA A 153 32.72 7.58 0.15
CA ALA A 153 32.41 8.60 -0.87
C ALA A 153 32.14 7.98 -2.26
N THR A 154 32.89 6.95 -2.64
CA THR A 154 32.84 6.35 -3.98
C THR A 154 31.52 5.63 -4.26
N ALA A 155 30.90 5.05 -3.23
CA ALA A 155 29.63 4.32 -3.35
C ALA A 155 28.41 5.22 -3.63
N GLN A 156 28.50 6.52 -3.35
CA GLN A 156 27.41 7.47 -3.59
C GLN A 156 27.43 8.01 -5.03
N ALA A 157 28.62 8.13 -5.63
CA ALA A 157 28.80 8.58 -7.01
C ALA A 157 28.38 7.54 -8.08
N SER A 158 28.32 6.25 -7.74
CA SER A 158 27.85 5.19 -8.67
C SER A 158 26.32 5.01 -8.67
N ARG A 159 25.57 5.70 -7.80
CA ARG A 159 24.09 5.70 -7.83
C ARG A 159 23.53 6.69 -8.86
N THR A 160 24.21 7.81 -9.11
CA THR A 160 23.73 8.83 -10.07
C THR A 160 23.86 8.43 -11.54
N SER A 161 24.60 7.36 -11.86
CA SER A 161 24.73 6.86 -13.24
C SER A 161 23.62 5.92 -13.68
N CYS A 162 22.76 5.46 -12.76
CA CYS A 162 21.69 4.53 -13.07
C CYS A 162 20.34 5.23 -13.28
N GLN A 163 20.03 6.31 -12.56
CA GLN A 163 18.74 7.01 -12.74
C GLN A 163 18.77 7.98 -13.94
N ARG A 164 17.71 7.95 -14.75
CA ARG A 164 17.38 9.01 -15.70
C ARG A 164 16.96 10.28 -14.94
N HIS A 165 17.55 11.43 -15.26
CA HIS A 165 17.13 12.73 -14.72
C HIS A 165 15.87 13.26 -15.44
N CYS A 166 14.88 13.69 -14.66
CA CYS A 166 13.59 14.18 -15.16
C CYS A 166 13.27 15.59 -14.61
N PRO A 167 13.77 16.67 -15.23
CA PRO A 167 13.62 18.04 -14.71
C PRO A 167 12.17 18.54 -14.65
N LYS A 168 11.24 17.87 -15.35
CA LYS A 168 9.82 18.22 -15.40
C LYS A 168 8.98 16.97 -15.72
N ARG A 169 8.17 16.49 -14.78
CA ARG A 169 7.30 15.31 -14.98
C ARG A 169 5.93 15.71 -15.54
N ILE A 170 5.88 16.02 -16.84
CA ILE A 170 4.61 16.38 -17.52
C ILE A 170 3.81 15.16 -18.00
N ASN A 171 4.47 14.04 -18.28
CA ASN A 171 3.80 12.85 -18.80
C ASN A 171 2.92 12.20 -17.72
N ARG A 172 1.95 11.38 -18.13
CA ARG A 172 0.97 10.73 -17.23
C ARG A 172 0.80 9.25 -17.54
N ILE A 173 0.77 8.43 -16.49
CA ILE A 173 0.37 7.02 -16.55
C ILE A 173 -0.90 6.88 -15.71
N PHE A 174 -2.04 6.67 -16.34
CA PHE A 174 -3.31 6.40 -15.67
C PHE A 174 -3.56 4.89 -15.63
N PHE A 175 -3.41 4.29 -14.44
CA PHE A 175 -3.58 2.85 -14.26
C PHE A 175 -4.96 2.49 -13.73
N HIS A 176 -5.72 1.71 -14.53
CA HIS A 176 -7.12 1.39 -14.28
C HIS A 176 -7.40 -0.11 -14.35
N ASN A 177 -7.49 -0.75 -13.18
CA ASN A 177 -7.80 -2.18 -13.03
C ASN A 177 -8.79 -2.39 -11.87
N LYS A 178 -9.62 -3.45 -11.93
CA LYS A 178 -10.64 -3.84 -10.92
C LYS A 178 -10.18 -3.52 -9.48
N PRO A 179 -11.07 -3.07 -8.57
CA PRO A 179 -10.76 -2.89 -7.16
C PRO A 179 -10.02 -4.10 -6.57
N ALA A 180 -9.10 -3.88 -5.63
CA ALA A 180 -8.24 -4.96 -5.08
C ALA A 180 -7.98 -4.80 -3.57
N GLY A 181 -7.14 -5.68 -3.00
CA GLY A 181 -6.57 -5.53 -1.66
C GLY A 181 -5.54 -4.39 -1.60
N LEU A 182 -5.25 -3.90 -0.39
CA LEU A 182 -4.30 -2.79 -0.20
C LEU A 182 -2.91 -3.16 -0.74
N LEU A 183 -2.37 -4.32 -0.36
CA LEU A 183 -1.06 -4.80 -0.84
C LEU A 183 -0.98 -4.91 -2.37
N ASP A 184 -2.06 -5.32 -3.05
CA ASP A 184 -2.07 -5.44 -4.51
C ASP A 184 -2.00 -4.06 -5.18
N ARG A 185 -2.64 -3.04 -4.57
CA ARG A 185 -2.56 -1.65 -5.01
C ARG A 185 -1.20 -1.03 -4.70
N GLU A 186 -0.70 -1.22 -3.48
CA GLU A 186 0.62 -0.81 -2.99
C GLU A 186 1.73 -1.32 -3.95
N LEU A 187 1.75 -2.62 -4.22
CA LEU A 187 2.62 -3.27 -5.21
C LEU A 187 2.45 -2.69 -6.62
N THR A 188 1.22 -2.56 -7.11
CA THR A 188 0.99 -2.09 -8.48
C THR A 188 1.43 -0.64 -8.66
N TYR A 189 1.15 0.25 -7.71
CA TYR A 189 1.53 1.66 -7.79
C TYR A 189 3.04 1.87 -7.58
N HIS A 190 3.72 1.02 -6.79
CA HIS A 190 5.18 1.03 -6.71
C HIS A 190 5.80 0.72 -8.08
N VAL A 191 5.32 -0.33 -8.76
CA VAL A 191 5.83 -0.72 -10.09
C VAL A 191 5.49 0.34 -11.15
N MET A 192 4.27 0.89 -11.14
CA MET A 192 3.88 1.99 -12.04
C MET A 192 4.67 3.27 -11.76
N SER A 193 5.04 3.55 -10.51
CA SER A 193 5.86 4.71 -10.14
C SER A 193 7.31 4.55 -10.58
N ASN A 194 7.85 3.33 -10.50
CA ASN A 194 9.15 3.00 -11.08
C ASN A 194 9.18 3.23 -12.59
N LEU A 195 8.14 2.75 -13.29
CA LEU A 195 7.94 2.98 -14.71
C LEU A 195 7.75 4.47 -15.05
N ALA A 196 7.01 5.21 -14.24
CA ALA A 196 6.79 6.65 -14.38
C ALA A 196 8.09 7.45 -14.21
N GLY A 197 8.95 7.08 -13.26
CA GLY A 197 10.26 7.71 -13.05
C GLY A 197 11.14 7.64 -14.30
N TYR A 198 11.25 6.45 -14.90
CA TYR A 198 12.00 6.25 -16.14
C TYR A 198 11.40 7.00 -17.35
N LEU A 199 10.08 7.16 -17.39
CA LEU A 199 9.35 7.85 -18.48
C LEU A 199 9.11 9.35 -18.22
N CYS A 200 9.71 9.93 -17.18
CA CYS A 200 9.47 11.30 -16.72
C CYS A 200 7.98 11.66 -16.60
N ALA A 201 7.22 10.77 -15.97
CA ALA A 201 5.77 10.83 -15.79
C ALA A 201 5.37 10.87 -14.30
N LEU A 202 4.09 11.12 -14.05
CA LEU A 202 3.41 10.84 -12.77
C LEU A 202 2.38 9.73 -12.97
N VAL A 203 2.11 8.92 -11.94
CA VAL A 203 1.02 7.93 -11.94
C VAL A 203 -0.25 8.61 -11.45
N GLU A 204 -1.27 8.72 -12.29
CA GLU A 204 -2.59 9.20 -11.87
C GLU A 204 -3.41 8.03 -11.33
N ILE A 205 -3.98 8.18 -10.13
CA ILE A 205 -4.67 7.10 -9.42
C ILE A 205 -6.04 7.51 -8.87
N PRO A 206 -7.08 6.65 -8.97
CA PRO A 206 -8.37 6.89 -8.31
C PRO A 206 -8.23 6.81 -6.79
N PRO A 207 -9.09 7.48 -6.01
CA PRO A 207 -9.00 7.50 -4.55
C PRO A 207 -9.17 6.10 -3.94
N PRO A 208 -8.71 5.87 -2.69
CA PRO A 208 -8.89 4.59 -1.98
C PRO A 208 -10.34 4.09 -1.98
N SER A 209 -11.31 5.00 -1.82
CA SER A 209 -12.76 4.69 -1.83
C SER A 209 -13.28 4.05 -3.11
N VAL A 210 -12.60 4.28 -4.23
CA VAL A 210 -12.90 3.67 -5.55
C VAL A 210 -12.03 2.44 -5.76
N SER A 211 -10.74 2.53 -5.44
CA SER A 211 -9.72 1.55 -5.81
C SER A 211 -9.64 0.30 -4.92
N LEU A 212 -10.22 0.31 -3.73
CA LEU A 212 -10.13 -0.77 -2.74
C LEU A 212 -11.45 -1.56 -2.63
N GLN A 213 -11.39 -2.90 -2.54
CA GLN A 213 -12.61 -3.74 -2.43
C GLN A 213 -13.26 -3.68 -1.04
N ALA A 214 -14.58 -3.47 -1.00
CA ALA A 214 -15.37 -3.55 0.22
C ALA A 214 -15.24 -4.91 0.96
N VAL A 215 -15.01 -6.03 0.24
CA VAL A 215 -14.86 -7.36 0.88
C VAL A 215 -13.68 -7.43 1.85
N HIS A 216 -12.57 -6.78 1.53
CA HIS A 216 -11.41 -6.66 2.41
C HIS A 216 -11.61 -5.61 3.53
N ASN A 217 -12.77 -4.95 3.58
CA ASN A 217 -13.17 -3.98 4.60
C ASN A 217 -14.48 -4.42 5.30
N HIS A 218 -14.63 -5.71 5.59
CA HIS A 218 -15.81 -6.30 6.24
C HIS A 218 -17.12 -6.00 5.50
N ASN A 219 -17.09 -6.00 4.16
CA ASN A 219 -18.17 -5.60 3.25
C ASN A 219 -18.67 -4.15 3.42
N LYS A 220 -17.90 -3.29 4.09
CA LYS A 220 -18.19 -1.85 4.23
C LYS A 220 -17.48 -1.07 3.12
N MET A 221 -18.17 -0.05 2.59
CA MET A 221 -17.52 0.93 1.70
C MET A 221 -16.34 1.60 2.40
N VAL A 222 -15.29 1.89 1.65
CA VAL A 222 -14.11 2.62 2.12
C VAL A 222 -14.43 4.12 2.15
N ASP A 223 -14.04 4.79 3.24
CA ASP A 223 -14.36 6.20 3.49
C ASP A 223 -13.83 7.12 2.38
N THR A 224 -14.67 8.03 1.89
CA THR A 224 -14.34 8.98 0.82
C THR A 224 -13.37 10.09 1.24
N GLU A 225 -13.14 10.30 2.54
CA GLU A 225 -12.09 11.19 3.03
C GLU A 225 -10.68 10.56 3.03
N LEU A 226 -10.57 9.23 2.83
CA LEU A 226 -9.26 8.56 2.82
C LEU A 226 -8.44 8.95 1.58
N ARG A 227 -7.16 9.23 1.82
CA ARG A 227 -6.16 9.49 0.78
C ARG A 227 -5.14 8.35 0.71
N TRP A 228 -4.38 8.25 -0.37
CA TRP A 228 -3.28 7.27 -0.44
C TRP A 228 -2.15 7.60 0.53
N ILE A 229 -1.94 8.90 0.78
CA ILE A 229 -1.01 9.42 1.81
C ILE A 229 -1.45 9.09 3.26
N ASP A 230 -2.65 8.52 3.48
CA ASP A 230 -3.02 7.91 4.76
C ASP A 230 -2.44 6.47 4.91
N PHE A 231 -2.10 5.78 3.80
CA PHE A 231 -1.57 4.41 3.78
C PHE A 231 -0.05 4.34 3.53
N PHE A 232 0.44 5.03 2.50
CA PHE A 232 1.84 5.02 2.06
C PHE A 232 2.23 6.33 1.35
N ASN A 233 3.52 6.69 1.41
CA ASN A 233 4.06 7.78 0.62
C ASN A 233 5.04 7.25 -0.42
N MET A 234 4.76 7.46 -1.71
CA MET A 234 5.70 7.15 -2.79
C MET A 234 6.25 8.45 -3.36
N THR A 235 7.57 8.61 -3.26
CA THR A 235 8.32 9.76 -3.78
C THR A 235 9.49 9.31 -4.63
N PHE A 236 9.85 10.10 -5.64
CA PHE A 236 11.03 9.85 -6.45
C PHE A 236 12.33 10.08 -5.66
N VAL A 237 13.34 9.27 -5.95
CA VAL A 237 14.64 9.29 -5.24
C VAL A 237 15.51 10.49 -5.62
N ASP A 238 15.29 11.09 -6.80
CA ASP A 238 16.13 12.18 -7.32
C ASP A 238 15.76 13.57 -6.76
N ASP A 239 14.48 13.82 -6.48
CA ASP A 239 13.99 15.12 -5.99
C ASP A 239 13.01 15.08 -4.80
N GLY A 240 12.57 13.89 -4.36
CA GLY A 240 11.62 13.73 -3.25
C GLY A 240 10.19 14.17 -3.56
N THR A 241 9.85 14.48 -4.82
CA THR A 241 8.45 14.77 -5.23
C THR A 241 7.64 13.48 -5.28
N SER A 242 6.32 13.56 -5.05
CA SER A 242 5.49 12.35 -5.09
C SER A 242 5.38 11.79 -6.51
N SER A 243 5.44 10.46 -6.62
CA SER A 243 5.21 9.75 -7.88
C SER A 243 3.74 9.57 -8.22
N LEU A 244 2.85 9.84 -7.26
CA LEU A 244 1.42 9.65 -7.35
C LEU A 244 0.73 11.01 -7.47
N LEU A 245 -0.21 11.12 -8.40
CA LEU A 245 -1.16 12.22 -8.51
C LEU A 245 -2.55 11.67 -8.23
N GLU A 246 -3.10 12.00 -7.06
CA GLU A 246 -4.45 11.57 -6.71
C GLU A 246 -5.48 12.31 -7.58
N ALA A 247 -6.55 11.60 -7.98
CA ALA A 247 -7.69 12.16 -8.72
C ALA A 247 -8.18 13.51 -8.18
N ASN A 248 -8.24 13.67 -6.86
CA ASN A 248 -8.71 14.89 -6.19
C ASN A 248 -7.80 16.12 -6.43
N ASP A 249 -6.52 15.91 -6.73
CA ASP A 249 -5.55 16.98 -7.01
C ASP A 249 -5.47 17.31 -8.52
N ASN A 250 -6.08 16.51 -9.39
CA ASN A 250 -6.23 16.80 -10.83
C ASN A 250 -7.69 17.17 -11.18
N PRO A 251 -8.03 18.46 -11.36
CA PRO A 251 -9.41 18.88 -11.68
C PRO A 251 -9.89 18.51 -13.09
N LYS A 252 -9.05 17.86 -13.92
CA LYS A 252 -9.46 17.22 -15.19
C LYS A 252 -9.73 15.71 -15.05
N PHE A 253 -9.38 15.10 -13.92
CA PHE A 253 -9.70 13.70 -13.66
C PHE A 253 -11.23 13.56 -13.58
N PRO A 254 -11.88 12.71 -14.40
CA PRO A 254 -13.33 12.61 -14.37
C PRO A 254 -13.81 12.00 -13.05
N ALA A 255 -14.79 12.64 -12.40
CA ALA A 255 -15.37 12.11 -11.16
C ALA A 255 -16.05 10.74 -11.36
N ASP A 256 -16.59 10.51 -12.56
CA ASP A 256 -17.39 9.32 -12.92
C ASP A 256 -16.54 8.19 -13.54
N VAL A 257 -15.32 7.93 -13.03
CA VAL A 257 -14.49 6.79 -13.47
C VAL A 257 -15.12 5.47 -13.01
N TYR A 258 -16.09 5.00 -13.80
CA TYR A 258 -16.68 3.68 -13.66
C TYR A 258 -15.78 2.59 -14.25
N TRP A 259 -15.81 1.42 -13.62
CA TRP A 259 -14.95 0.30 -13.98
C TRP A 259 -15.32 -0.32 -15.33
N GLY A 260 -14.60 0.04 -16.40
CA GLY A 260 -14.45 -0.83 -17.58
C GLY A 260 -14.96 -0.30 -18.92
N SER A 261 -15.37 0.97 -19.02
CA SER A 261 -15.69 1.63 -20.30
C SER A 261 -14.51 2.47 -20.84
N SER A 262 -14.47 2.68 -22.15
CA SER A 262 -13.28 3.13 -22.90
C SER A 262 -12.99 4.64 -22.84
N GLY A 263 -11.70 4.98 -22.74
CA GLY A 263 -11.17 6.30 -23.08
C GLY A 263 -11.55 7.40 -22.08
N THR A 264 -10.86 7.41 -20.95
CA THR A 264 -11.02 8.39 -19.86
C THR A 264 -10.64 9.79 -20.33
N TYR A 265 -9.56 9.90 -21.12
CA TYR A 265 -9.01 11.15 -21.61
C TYR A 265 -9.32 11.36 -23.09
N LYS A 266 -9.89 12.53 -23.42
CA LYS A 266 -10.25 12.90 -24.79
C LYS A 266 -9.22 13.86 -25.35
N GLN A 267 -8.79 13.61 -26.58
CA GLN A 267 -7.79 14.44 -27.27
C GLN A 267 -8.15 15.93 -27.34
N ALA A 268 -9.45 16.25 -27.36
CA ALA A 268 -9.95 17.63 -27.36
C ALA A 268 -9.62 18.40 -26.07
N ASP A 269 -9.56 17.72 -24.92
CA ASP A 269 -9.27 18.32 -23.61
C ASP A 269 -7.75 18.47 -23.37
N TYR A 270 -6.94 17.86 -24.23
CA TYR A 270 -5.47 17.82 -24.19
C TYR A 270 -4.87 18.03 -25.60
N PRO A 271 -5.03 19.21 -26.21
CA PRO A 271 -4.49 19.50 -27.54
C PRO A 271 -2.96 19.37 -27.57
N GLY A 272 -2.43 18.65 -28.56
CA GLY A 272 -0.99 18.43 -28.73
C GLY A 272 -0.37 17.36 -27.83
N TRP A 273 -1.13 16.78 -26.89
CA TRP A 273 -0.67 15.65 -26.07
C TRP A 273 -0.82 14.33 -26.83
N LYS A 274 0.08 13.38 -26.57
CA LYS A 274 0.00 12.02 -27.13
C LYS A 274 -0.82 11.11 -26.20
N ILE A 275 -2.03 10.73 -26.59
CA ILE A 275 -2.87 9.81 -25.79
C ILE A 275 -2.74 8.39 -26.35
N VAL A 276 -2.31 7.44 -25.51
CA VAL A 276 -2.17 6.01 -25.81
C VAL A 276 -3.02 5.22 -24.84
N VAL A 277 -3.81 4.25 -25.34
CA VAL A 277 -4.78 3.49 -24.54
C VAL A 277 -4.52 1.99 -24.70
N THR A 278 -4.02 1.33 -23.67
CA THR A 278 -3.87 -0.13 -23.61
C THR A 278 -5.15 -0.76 -23.05
N SER A 279 -5.97 -1.37 -23.90
CA SER A 279 -7.10 -2.21 -23.50
C SER A 279 -6.66 -3.58 -23.00
N LYS A 280 -7.61 -4.40 -22.52
CA LYS A 280 -7.37 -5.81 -22.11
C LYS A 280 -6.64 -6.64 -23.19
N LYS A 281 -6.82 -6.33 -24.48
CA LYS A 281 -6.35 -7.15 -25.62
C LYS A 281 -5.03 -6.67 -26.25
N ASP A 282 -4.60 -5.44 -25.98
CA ASP A 282 -3.49 -4.83 -26.72
C ASP A 282 -2.13 -5.26 -26.14
N ASN A 283 -1.08 -5.24 -26.96
CA ASN A 283 0.27 -5.55 -26.49
C ASN A 283 0.81 -4.37 -25.67
N MET A 284 0.95 -4.55 -24.36
CA MET A 284 1.40 -3.48 -23.47
C MET A 284 2.87 -3.09 -23.73
N THR A 285 3.65 -3.98 -24.35
CA THR A 285 5.05 -3.77 -24.72
C THR A 285 5.21 -2.77 -25.87
N GLU A 286 4.36 -2.85 -26.90
CA GLU A 286 4.39 -1.93 -28.06
C GLU A 286 4.04 -0.51 -27.64
N HIS A 287 2.96 -0.33 -26.87
CA HIS A 287 2.59 0.96 -26.30
C HIS A 287 3.67 1.51 -25.35
N TYR A 288 4.36 0.65 -24.59
CA TYR A 288 5.50 1.07 -23.78
C TYR A 288 6.65 1.61 -24.65
N GLN A 289 7.07 0.90 -25.71
CA GLN A 289 8.15 1.34 -26.61
C GLN A 289 7.82 2.70 -27.25
N GLU A 290 6.60 2.84 -27.76
CA GLU A 290 6.10 4.07 -28.37
C GLU A 290 6.17 5.29 -27.42
N LEU A 291 5.98 5.07 -26.11
CA LEU A 291 6.02 6.09 -25.07
C LEU A 291 7.42 6.31 -24.52
N GLN A 292 8.25 5.27 -24.51
CA GLN A 292 9.68 5.32 -24.20
C GLN A 292 10.41 6.23 -25.19
N GLU A 293 10.26 5.97 -26.50
CA GLU A 293 10.82 6.79 -27.57
C GLU A 293 10.37 8.25 -27.48
N PHE A 294 9.05 8.49 -27.38
CA PHE A 294 8.48 9.83 -27.24
C PHE A 294 9.03 10.55 -25.99
N SER A 295 9.13 9.86 -24.86
CA SER A 295 9.65 10.41 -23.61
C SER A 295 11.13 10.79 -23.72
N PHE A 296 11.95 9.99 -24.41
CA PHE A 296 13.38 10.29 -24.59
C PHE A 296 13.66 11.37 -25.65
N GLN A 297 12.73 11.60 -26.59
CA GLN A 297 12.79 12.71 -27.56
C GLN A 297 12.22 14.03 -27.00
N GLN A 298 11.61 14.02 -25.82
CA GLN A 298 10.92 15.18 -25.24
C GLN A 298 11.91 16.24 -24.70
N SER A 299 11.72 17.50 -25.11
CA SER A 299 12.49 18.63 -24.57
C SER A 299 12.16 18.88 -23.09
N PRO A 300 13.14 19.24 -22.22
CA PRO A 300 12.89 19.65 -20.83
C PRO A 300 11.82 20.73 -20.67
N ASP A 301 11.74 21.65 -21.62
CA ASP A 301 10.83 22.79 -21.61
C ASP A 301 9.41 22.45 -22.12
N ALA A 302 9.15 21.21 -22.54
CA ALA A 302 7.91 20.82 -23.22
C ALA A 302 6.62 21.20 -22.44
N GLU A 303 5.63 21.72 -23.16
CA GLU A 303 4.30 22.07 -22.62
C GLU A 303 3.28 20.94 -22.76
N THR A 304 3.54 19.99 -23.68
CA THR A 304 2.67 18.84 -23.98
C THR A 304 3.37 17.52 -23.67
N GLY A 305 2.73 16.67 -22.88
CA GLY A 305 3.20 15.33 -22.54
C GLY A 305 2.50 14.21 -23.30
N PHE A 306 2.71 12.99 -22.84
CA PHE A 306 1.84 11.85 -23.13
C PHE A 306 0.85 11.58 -21.98
N ILE A 307 -0.26 10.92 -22.30
CA ILE A 307 -1.14 10.24 -21.35
C ILE A 307 -1.21 8.76 -21.77
N TRP A 308 -0.90 7.86 -20.86
CA TRP A 308 -1.03 6.42 -21.06
C TRP A 308 -2.14 5.87 -20.20
N GLU A 309 -3.27 5.50 -20.79
CA GLU A 309 -4.34 4.80 -20.11
C GLU A 309 -4.10 3.28 -20.16
N ILE A 310 -4.11 2.62 -19.01
CA ILE A 310 -3.87 1.18 -18.90
C ILE A 310 -5.13 0.53 -18.32
N HIS A 311 -5.96 -0.05 -19.18
CA HIS A 311 -7.15 -0.84 -18.82
C HIS A 311 -6.86 -2.37 -18.86
N LYS A 312 -5.60 -2.75 -18.64
CA LYS A 312 -5.12 -4.14 -18.64
C LYS A 312 -4.57 -4.52 -17.27
N PRO A 313 -4.95 -5.66 -16.66
CA PRO A 313 -4.41 -6.08 -15.36
C PRO A 313 -2.90 -6.26 -15.45
N TYR A 314 -2.12 -5.41 -14.78
CA TYR A 314 -0.65 -5.42 -14.86
C TYR A 314 -0.07 -6.81 -14.53
N PHE A 315 -0.64 -7.52 -13.57
CA PHE A 315 -0.19 -8.84 -13.17
C PHE A 315 -0.33 -9.93 -14.24
N LYS A 316 -1.20 -9.74 -15.25
CA LYS A 316 -1.37 -10.61 -16.42
C LYS A 316 -0.74 -10.02 -17.71
N SER A 317 0.00 -8.90 -17.62
CA SER A 317 0.61 -8.20 -18.77
C SER A 317 1.96 -8.78 -19.24
N GLU A 318 2.30 -8.51 -20.50
CA GLU A 318 3.56 -8.92 -21.13
C GLU A 318 4.78 -8.26 -20.47
N LEU A 319 4.66 -6.98 -20.08
CA LEU A 319 5.71 -6.22 -19.40
C LEU A 319 6.14 -6.84 -18.06
N ARG A 320 5.24 -7.52 -17.35
CA ARG A 320 5.59 -8.25 -16.11
C ARG A 320 6.26 -9.59 -16.40
N LYS A 321 5.84 -10.26 -17.48
CA LYS A 321 6.35 -11.57 -17.89
C LYS A 321 7.80 -11.48 -18.40
N SER A 322 8.19 -10.40 -19.06
CA SER A 322 9.58 -10.18 -19.48
C SER A 322 10.55 -10.09 -18.29
N ASP A 323 11.81 -10.50 -18.49
CA ASP A 323 12.91 -10.31 -17.53
C ASP A 323 13.54 -8.90 -17.63
N THR A 324 13.49 -8.31 -18.83
CA THR A 324 13.99 -6.95 -19.14
C THR A 324 12.91 -6.14 -19.85
N LEU A 325 13.04 -4.81 -19.85
CA LEU A 325 12.20 -3.97 -20.71
C LEU A 325 12.82 -3.88 -22.12
N PRO A 326 12.02 -3.56 -23.15
CA PRO A 326 12.55 -3.14 -24.43
C PRO A 326 13.58 -2.01 -24.29
N GLU A 327 14.69 -2.16 -25.01
CA GLU A 327 15.65 -1.07 -25.18
C GLU A 327 15.15 -0.03 -26.19
N LEU A 328 15.70 1.18 -26.11
CA LEU A 328 15.50 2.19 -27.13
C LEU A 328 16.07 1.74 -28.49
N PRO A 329 15.49 2.19 -29.62
CA PRO A 329 16.09 2.05 -30.95
C PRO A 329 17.55 2.53 -31.00
N GLU A 330 18.41 1.82 -31.74
CA GLU A 330 19.87 2.06 -31.79
C GLU A 330 20.24 3.49 -32.22
N ASP A 331 19.45 4.10 -33.11
CA ASP A 331 19.65 5.48 -33.58
C ASP A 331 19.32 6.51 -32.49
N LEU A 332 18.29 6.26 -31.68
CA LEU A 332 17.97 7.08 -30.51
C LEU A 332 18.98 6.86 -29.37
N GLN A 333 19.48 5.62 -29.16
CA GLN A 333 20.62 5.38 -28.26
C GLN A 333 21.85 6.19 -28.70
N ALA A 334 22.19 6.15 -29.98
CA ALA A 334 23.32 6.89 -30.55
C ALA A 334 23.14 8.41 -30.47
N MET A 335 21.90 8.91 -30.60
CA MET A 335 21.56 10.32 -30.44
C MET A 335 21.73 10.80 -28.99
N LEU A 336 21.32 9.99 -28.01
CA LEU A 336 21.42 10.30 -26.58
C LEU A 336 22.86 10.16 -26.05
N GLY A 337 23.64 9.25 -26.62
CA GLY A 337 25.02 8.98 -26.21
C GLY A 337 25.11 8.62 -24.72
N SER A 338 26.00 9.29 -23.99
CA SER A 338 26.15 9.09 -22.53
C SER A 338 24.95 9.57 -21.68
N SER A 339 23.90 10.12 -22.30
CA SER A 339 22.65 10.48 -21.63
C SER A 339 21.70 9.28 -21.46
N TYR A 340 22.03 8.13 -22.07
CA TYR A 340 21.31 6.87 -21.94
C TYR A 340 22.27 5.77 -21.45
N SER A 341 21.71 4.81 -20.70
CA SER A 341 22.33 3.51 -20.45
C SER A 341 21.21 2.47 -20.35
N PRO A 342 21.39 1.24 -20.87
CA PRO A 342 20.45 0.14 -20.63
C PRO A 342 20.24 -0.14 -19.13
N SER A 343 21.22 0.17 -18.28
CA SER A 343 21.10 0.07 -16.82
C SER A 343 20.01 0.98 -16.22
N MET A 344 19.56 2.01 -16.95
CA MET A 344 18.51 2.94 -16.51
C MET A 344 17.11 2.34 -16.48
N GLN A 345 16.89 1.16 -17.09
CA GLN A 345 15.57 0.53 -17.11
C GLN A 345 15.05 0.28 -15.68
N PRO A 346 13.78 0.60 -15.40
CA PRO A 346 13.19 0.44 -14.07
C PRO A 346 12.95 -1.04 -13.75
N PHE A 347 13.09 -1.41 -12.48
CA PHE A 347 12.74 -2.74 -12.02
C PHE A 347 11.21 -2.92 -11.97
N LEU A 348 10.68 -3.93 -12.67
CA LEU A 348 9.23 -4.16 -12.80
C LEU A 348 8.68 -5.39 -12.04
N ARG A 349 9.51 -6.23 -11.43
CA ARG A 349 9.04 -7.36 -10.61
C ARG A 349 9.18 -7.04 -9.11
N TRP A 350 8.80 -7.98 -8.26
CA TRP A 350 8.84 -7.85 -6.78
C TRP A 350 9.82 -8.85 -6.12
N SER A 351 10.79 -9.36 -6.88
CA SER A 351 11.78 -10.32 -6.39
C SER A 351 13.13 -9.61 -6.14
N PRO A 352 13.52 -9.35 -4.88
CA PRO A 352 14.74 -8.61 -4.57
C PRO A 352 16.04 -9.40 -4.79
N SER A 353 15.97 -10.68 -5.17
CA SER A 353 17.07 -11.63 -4.99
C SER A 353 18.06 -11.76 -6.16
N ASN A 354 17.82 -11.17 -7.33
CA ASN A 354 18.71 -11.36 -8.49
C ASN A 354 18.61 -10.32 -9.64
N VAL A 355 17.88 -9.20 -9.50
CA VAL A 355 17.45 -8.43 -10.69
C VAL A 355 18.27 -7.16 -10.96
N THR A 356 18.67 -7.00 -12.23
CA THR A 356 19.27 -5.79 -12.79
C THR A 356 18.20 -4.74 -13.14
N GLY A 357 18.36 -3.53 -12.63
CA GLY A 357 17.50 -2.39 -12.98
C GLY A 357 17.61 -1.26 -11.97
N CYS A 358 16.89 -0.18 -12.23
CA CYS A 358 16.83 0.99 -11.36
C CYS A 358 15.58 0.98 -10.48
N ASN A 359 15.76 1.46 -9.25
CA ASN A 359 14.66 1.95 -8.45
C ASN A 359 14.60 3.48 -8.56
N TYR A 360 13.45 4.00 -8.99
CA TYR A 360 13.17 5.43 -9.14
C TYR A 360 12.38 6.00 -7.95
N VAL A 361 11.77 5.16 -7.11
CA VAL A 361 11.03 5.58 -5.91
C VAL A 361 11.65 5.06 -4.62
N ASP A 362 11.39 5.75 -3.52
CA ASP A 362 11.92 5.39 -2.20
C ASP A 362 11.20 4.15 -1.60
N ASP A 363 11.90 3.00 -1.59
CA ASP A 363 11.40 1.74 -0.99
C ASP A 363 11.54 1.71 0.55
N ASP A 364 12.32 2.62 1.15
CA ASP A 364 12.36 2.75 2.61
C ASP A 364 11.10 3.53 3.09
N GLN A 365 10.62 4.51 2.31
CA GLN A 365 9.30 5.12 2.53
C GLN A 365 8.12 4.20 2.23
N TYR A 366 8.26 3.22 1.32
CA TYR A 366 7.26 2.14 1.17
C TYR A 366 7.09 1.34 2.48
N ARG A 367 8.16 1.22 3.28
CA ARG A 367 8.15 0.47 4.56
C ARG A 367 7.74 1.38 5.73
N MET A 368 8.12 2.65 5.68
CA MET A 368 7.70 3.67 6.63
C MET A 368 6.31 4.23 6.29
N SER A 369 5.29 3.45 6.65
CA SER A 369 3.90 3.92 6.78
C SER A 369 3.83 5.31 7.42
N PRO A 370 2.90 6.19 6.98
CA PRO A 370 2.94 7.63 7.25
C PRO A 370 3.13 8.00 8.73
N THR A 371 4.00 8.98 8.98
CA THR A 371 4.42 9.35 10.35
C THR A 371 3.27 9.77 11.27
N GLN A 372 2.12 10.21 10.74
CA GLN A 372 0.92 10.45 11.54
C GLN A 372 0.33 9.20 12.21
N LEU A 373 0.69 7.99 11.75
CA LEU A 373 0.22 6.73 12.32
C LEU A 373 1.10 6.21 13.47
N GLU A 374 2.30 6.75 13.68
CA GLU A 374 3.23 6.26 14.70
C GLU A 374 2.73 6.39 16.15
N PRO A 375 1.99 7.44 16.55
CA PRO A 375 1.38 7.50 17.88
C PRO A 375 0.38 6.36 18.15
N ILE A 376 -0.32 5.89 17.11
CA ILE A 376 -1.30 4.79 17.20
C ILE A 376 -0.55 3.45 17.32
N ARG A 377 0.54 3.29 16.57
CA ARG A 377 1.44 2.13 16.63
C ARG A 377 2.10 1.99 18.00
N GLU A 378 2.61 3.07 18.59
CA GLU A 378 3.13 3.04 19.97
C GLU A 378 2.02 2.74 20.99
N ALA A 379 0.80 3.28 20.83
CA ALA A 379 -0.32 2.95 21.70
C ALA A 379 -0.68 1.45 21.66
N ILE A 380 -0.73 0.86 20.46
CA ILE A 380 -0.98 -0.58 20.25
C ILE A 380 0.17 -1.42 20.84
N ARG A 381 1.43 -1.06 20.55
CA ARG A 381 2.62 -1.74 21.10
C ARG A 381 2.70 -1.63 22.63
N ALA A 382 2.24 -0.51 23.22
CA ALA A 382 2.11 -0.35 24.66
C ALA A 382 0.95 -1.18 25.24
N ARG A 383 -0.21 -1.22 24.57
CA ARG A 383 -1.37 -2.03 24.97
C ARG A 383 -1.00 -3.52 25.01
N VAL A 384 -0.34 -4.05 23.98
CA VAL A 384 0.19 -5.43 23.97
C VAL A 384 1.11 -5.69 25.16
N ARG A 385 2.11 -4.82 25.40
CA ARG A 385 3.04 -4.96 26.55
C ARG A 385 2.34 -4.86 27.92
N SER A 386 1.21 -4.17 28.01
CA SER A 386 0.41 -4.06 29.25
C SER A 386 -0.49 -5.27 29.53
N LEU A 387 -0.81 -6.05 28.50
CA LEU A 387 -1.63 -7.27 28.58
C LEU A 387 -0.78 -8.55 28.66
N ALA A 388 0.45 -8.51 28.14
CA ALA A 388 1.41 -9.59 28.26
C ALA A 388 1.85 -9.82 29.73
N PRO A 389 2.13 -11.06 30.14
CA PRO A 389 2.73 -11.37 31.43
C PRO A 389 4.03 -10.58 31.69
N SER A 390 4.23 -10.13 32.93
CA SER A 390 5.38 -9.26 33.28
C SER A 390 6.76 -9.95 33.23
N ASN A 391 6.79 -11.26 32.92
CA ASN A 391 8.01 -12.03 32.68
C ASN A 391 8.18 -12.45 31.21
N THR A 392 7.33 -12.00 30.29
CA THR A 392 7.49 -12.20 28.85
C THR A 392 8.81 -11.60 28.37
N SER A 393 9.63 -12.42 27.73
CA SER A 393 10.94 -12.06 27.20
C SER A 393 11.10 -12.38 25.71
N VAL A 394 10.12 -13.05 25.10
CA VAL A 394 10.00 -13.29 23.66
C VAL A 394 8.58 -12.93 23.23
N PHE A 395 8.44 -12.08 22.22
CA PHE A 395 7.17 -11.87 21.53
C PHE A 395 7.19 -12.66 20.22
N GLY A 396 6.13 -13.42 19.96
CA GLY A 396 5.94 -14.16 18.73
C GLY A 396 4.70 -13.68 17.98
N PHE A 397 4.67 -13.81 16.65
CA PHE A 397 3.47 -13.61 15.87
C PHE A 397 2.97 -14.96 15.34
N PHE A 398 1.73 -15.33 15.66
CA PHE A 398 1.08 -16.55 15.17
C PHE A 398 -0.01 -16.14 14.17
N HIS A 399 0.30 -16.29 12.88
CA HIS A 399 -0.59 -15.92 11.78
C HIS A 399 -1.27 -17.16 11.20
N ILE A 400 -2.59 -17.22 11.27
CA ILE A 400 -3.42 -18.26 10.64
C ILE A 400 -4.28 -17.60 9.56
N ARG A 401 -4.16 -18.08 8.32
CA ARG A 401 -5.04 -17.67 7.22
C ARG A 401 -6.04 -18.77 6.93
N ARG A 402 -7.28 -18.61 7.43
CA ARG A 402 -8.39 -19.56 7.31
C ARG A 402 -9.41 -19.10 6.27
N GLY A 403 -9.75 -17.82 6.20
CA GLY A 403 -10.87 -17.26 5.42
C GLY A 403 -10.90 -17.65 3.95
N ASP A 404 -10.10 -16.99 3.10
CA ASP A 404 -9.93 -17.42 1.70
C ASP A 404 -9.07 -18.71 1.58
N GLY A 405 -8.36 -19.04 2.67
CA GLY A 405 -7.35 -20.08 2.73
C GLY A 405 -7.87 -21.51 2.94
N THR A 406 -9.14 -21.71 3.34
CA THR A 406 -9.66 -23.01 3.85
C THR A 406 -9.31 -24.23 2.98
N LYS A 407 -9.33 -24.07 1.65
CA LYS A 407 -9.07 -25.16 0.69
C LYS A 407 -7.58 -25.47 0.51
N SER A 408 -6.70 -24.55 0.93
CA SER A 408 -5.26 -24.54 0.64
C SER A 408 -4.34 -24.82 1.84
N CYS A 409 -4.90 -24.85 3.06
CA CYS A 409 -4.16 -25.22 4.25
C CYS A 409 -5.13 -25.79 5.29
N ASN A 410 -4.88 -27.00 5.78
CA ASN A 410 -5.68 -27.52 6.89
C ASN A 410 -5.31 -26.75 8.17
N THR A 411 -6.26 -25.93 8.64
CA THR A 411 -6.22 -25.14 9.87
C THR A 411 -7.28 -25.62 10.87
N THR A 412 -7.73 -26.87 10.81
CA THR A 412 -8.58 -27.42 11.88
C THR A 412 -7.82 -27.45 13.21
N LEU A 413 -8.53 -27.29 14.34
CA LEU A 413 -7.92 -27.20 15.66
C LEU A 413 -6.94 -28.34 16.01
N PRO A 414 -7.19 -29.63 15.67
CA PRO A 414 -6.20 -30.69 15.89
C PRO A 414 -4.90 -30.48 15.12
N VAL A 415 -4.97 -30.10 13.84
CA VAL A 415 -3.79 -29.87 12.99
C VAL A 415 -3.04 -28.60 13.41
N LEU A 416 -3.75 -27.58 13.88
CA LEU A 416 -3.12 -26.40 14.50
C LEU A 416 -2.45 -26.74 15.83
N LYS A 417 -3.02 -27.66 16.63
CA LYS A 417 -2.38 -28.14 17.86
C LYS A 417 -1.10 -28.91 17.54
N GLU A 418 -1.13 -29.86 16.61
CA GLU A 418 0.05 -30.62 16.19
C GLU A 418 1.17 -29.69 15.67
N PHE A 419 0.81 -28.72 14.82
CA PHE A 419 1.73 -27.69 14.32
C PHE A 419 2.31 -26.83 15.44
N PHE A 420 1.47 -26.35 16.37
CA PHE A 420 1.88 -25.49 17.49
C PHE A 420 2.78 -26.24 18.47
N ASP A 421 2.33 -27.40 18.96
CA ASP A 421 3.03 -28.27 19.91
C ASP A 421 4.41 -28.70 19.39
N CYS A 422 4.53 -29.02 18.09
CA CYS A 422 5.82 -29.35 17.49
C CYS A 422 6.73 -28.10 17.36
N SER A 423 6.18 -26.97 16.94
CA SER A 423 6.97 -25.76 16.66
C SER A 423 7.60 -25.16 17.91
N ILE A 424 6.91 -25.27 19.05
CA ILE A 424 7.37 -24.80 20.38
C ILE A 424 8.26 -25.82 21.13
N ALA A 425 8.40 -27.06 20.63
CA ALA A 425 9.08 -28.13 21.37
C ALA A 425 10.56 -27.78 21.68
N GLY A 426 10.94 -27.88 22.96
CA GLY A 426 12.27 -27.52 23.44
C GLY A 426 12.39 -26.08 23.96
N THR A 427 11.45 -25.19 23.63
CA THR A 427 11.51 -23.79 24.08
C THR A 427 11.42 -23.64 25.59
N GLU A 428 10.82 -24.58 26.30
CA GLU A 428 10.75 -24.63 27.76
C GLU A 428 12.14 -24.67 28.42
N GLN A 429 13.12 -25.26 27.75
CA GLN A 429 14.51 -25.38 28.24
C GLN A 429 15.27 -24.05 28.20
N THR A 430 14.75 -23.03 27.50
CA THR A 430 15.35 -21.69 27.46
C THR A 430 15.04 -20.86 28.72
N GLY A 431 14.01 -21.24 29.49
CA GLY A 431 13.51 -20.45 30.62
C GLY A 431 12.86 -19.12 30.24
N LYS A 432 12.73 -18.79 28.94
CA LYS A 432 12.04 -17.58 28.45
C LYS A 432 10.52 -17.80 28.40
N HIS A 433 9.74 -16.79 28.75
CA HIS A 433 8.28 -16.80 28.55
C HIS A 433 7.98 -16.15 27.19
N ILE A 434 7.29 -16.89 26.34
CA ILE A 434 6.84 -16.46 25.00
C ILE A 434 5.41 -15.93 25.09
N THR A 435 5.12 -14.75 24.56
CA THR A 435 3.75 -14.31 24.28
C THR A 435 3.52 -14.28 22.77
N PHE A 436 2.64 -15.16 22.28
CA PHE A 436 2.19 -15.14 20.90
C PHE A 436 1.05 -14.13 20.70
N LEU A 437 1.15 -13.36 19.61
CA LEU A 437 0.11 -12.50 19.11
C LEU A 437 -0.62 -13.24 17.99
N LEU A 438 -1.87 -13.61 18.22
CA LEU A 438 -2.72 -14.28 17.25
C LEU A 438 -3.30 -13.25 16.27
N GLY A 439 -2.88 -13.32 15.01
CA GLY A 439 -3.49 -12.60 13.89
C GLY A 439 -4.20 -13.59 12.96
N SER A 440 -5.45 -13.31 12.58
CA SER A 440 -6.18 -14.17 11.64
C SER A 440 -7.31 -13.44 10.91
N ASP A 441 -7.53 -13.83 9.66
CA ASP A 441 -8.69 -13.45 8.84
C ASP A 441 -9.98 -14.20 9.23
N GLU A 442 -9.94 -14.98 10.32
CA GLU A 442 -11.10 -15.64 10.90
C GLU A 442 -11.95 -14.68 11.78
N HIS A 443 -13.27 -14.81 11.65
CA HIS A 443 -14.29 -14.03 12.36
C HIS A 443 -15.07 -14.88 13.40
N ASP A 444 -14.95 -16.21 13.38
CA ASP A 444 -15.50 -17.11 14.40
C ASP A 444 -14.78 -16.95 15.75
N ASP A 445 -15.43 -16.23 16.68
CA ASP A 445 -14.93 -15.98 18.04
C ASP A 445 -14.70 -17.25 18.87
N GLU A 446 -15.50 -18.30 18.69
CA GLU A 446 -15.34 -19.56 19.43
C GLU A 446 -14.11 -20.31 18.94
N TYR A 447 -13.89 -20.38 17.63
CA TYR A 447 -12.67 -20.93 17.06
C TYR A 447 -11.44 -20.09 17.42
N ARG A 448 -11.50 -18.75 17.36
CA ARG A 448 -10.38 -17.87 17.77
C ARG A 448 -10.00 -18.12 19.22
N GLN A 449 -10.98 -18.25 20.12
CA GLN A 449 -10.73 -18.61 21.51
C GLN A 449 -10.14 -20.02 21.64
N ALA A 450 -10.62 -21.00 20.88
CA ALA A 450 -10.07 -22.36 20.87
C ALA A 450 -8.62 -22.43 20.34
N VAL A 451 -8.21 -21.53 19.45
CA VAL A 451 -6.80 -21.37 19.03
C VAL A 451 -5.95 -20.75 20.15
N MET A 452 -6.45 -19.70 20.83
CA MET A 452 -5.74 -19.15 22.00
C MET A 452 -5.61 -20.15 23.14
N ASP A 453 -6.61 -21.01 23.30
CA ASP A 453 -6.64 -22.07 24.32
C ASP A 453 -5.53 -23.12 24.11
N LEU A 454 -4.92 -23.22 22.92
CA LEU A 454 -3.77 -24.11 22.67
C LEU A 454 -2.57 -23.83 23.58
N SER A 455 -2.40 -22.60 24.08
CA SER A 455 -1.32 -22.28 25.03
C SER A 455 -1.64 -22.63 26.49
N LYS A 456 -2.89 -22.98 26.84
CA LYS A 456 -3.29 -23.22 28.25
C LYS A 456 -2.55 -24.39 28.91
N ASP A 457 -2.17 -25.39 28.10
CA ASP A 457 -1.44 -26.57 28.57
C ASP A 457 0.09 -26.35 28.64
N VAL A 458 0.60 -25.17 28.27
CA VAL A 458 2.04 -24.88 28.10
C VAL A 458 2.49 -23.72 29.00
N PRO A 459 2.99 -23.98 30.24
CA PRO A 459 3.14 -22.96 31.27
C PRO A 459 4.11 -21.78 30.99
N HIS A 460 4.99 -21.90 30.00
CA HIS A 460 5.91 -20.83 29.58
C HIS A 460 5.44 -20.08 28.32
N ILE A 461 4.18 -20.28 27.91
CA ILE A 461 3.59 -19.63 26.73
C ILE A 461 2.24 -19.01 27.08
N SER A 462 2.04 -17.79 26.58
CA SER A 462 0.77 -17.06 26.60
C SER A 462 0.36 -16.68 25.18
N MET A 463 -0.94 -16.45 24.95
CA MET A 463 -1.45 -15.95 23.68
C MET A 463 -2.39 -14.75 23.89
N LEU A 464 -2.32 -13.77 22.99
CA LEU A 464 -3.16 -12.58 22.96
C LEU A 464 -3.80 -12.43 21.57
N ASP A 465 -5.08 -12.07 21.50
CA ASP A 465 -5.76 -11.76 20.24
C ASP A 465 -5.27 -10.39 19.71
N ALA A 466 -4.44 -10.41 18.66
CA ALA A 466 -3.82 -9.21 18.12
C ALA A 466 -4.86 -8.32 17.41
N ASP A 467 -5.78 -8.93 16.67
CA ASP A 467 -6.84 -8.22 15.93
C ASP A 467 -7.74 -7.45 16.89
N LYS A 468 -8.16 -8.07 18.00
CA LYS A 468 -8.99 -7.41 19.04
C LYS A 468 -8.22 -6.32 19.80
N ILE A 469 -6.92 -6.49 20.04
CA ILE A 469 -6.09 -5.44 20.66
C ILE A 469 -5.95 -4.23 19.73
N VAL A 470 -5.76 -4.45 18.43
CA VAL A 470 -5.68 -3.37 17.43
C VAL A 470 -7.02 -2.64 17.33
N ASP A 471 -8.13 -3.35 17.08
CA ASP A 471 -9.46 -2.74 16.90
C ASP A 471 -9.93 -1.97 18.15
N SER A 472 -9.80 -2.54 19.35
CA SER A 472 -10.19 -1.85 20.59
C SER A 472 -9.32 -0.63 20.91
N THR A 473 -8.01 -0.66 20.59
CA THR A 473 -7.12 0.50 20.76
C THR A 473 -7.44 1.59 19.72
N MET A 474 -7.72 1.20 18.48
CA MET A 474 -8.19 2.11 17.43
C MET A 474 -9.51 2.78 17.83
N GLN A 475 -10.50 2.03 18.32
CA GLN A 475 -11.76 2.58 18.79
C GLN A 475 -11.56 3.56 19.96
N GLU A 476 -10.79 3.18 20.98
CA GLU A 476 -10.48 4.04 22.12
C GLU A 476 -9.82 5.36 21.68
N MET A 477 -8.86 5.32 20.75
CA MET A 477 -8.23 6.53 20.21
C MET A 477 -9.17 7.36 19.34
N ALA A 478 -10.08 6.74 18.58
CA ALA A 478 -11.06 7.44 17.75
C ALA A 478 -12.19 8.10 18.57
N GLU A 479 -12.58 7.49 19.69
CA GLU A 479 -13.55 8.06 20.64
C GLU A 479 -12.95 9.21 21.45
N ASN A 480 -11.68 9.08 21.86
CA ASN A 480 -10.93 10.16 22.51
C ASN A 480 -10.45 11.28 21.55
N GLY A 481 -10.74 11.18 20.25
CA GLY A 481 -10.33 12.17 19.24
C GLY A 481 -8.82 12.22 18.95
N GLN A 482 -8.08 11.20 19.38
CA GLN A 482 -6.64 11.03 19.14
C GLN A 482 -6.36 10.42 17.75
N MET A 483 -7.36 9.78 17.14
CA MET A 483 -7.29 9.22 15.78
C MET A 483 -8.48 9.71 14.93
N PRO A 484 -8.27 10.11 13.65
CA PRO A 484 -9.37 10.38 12.72
C PRO A 484 -10.28 9.17 12.50
N LYS A 485 -11.60 9.36 12.55
CA LYS A 485 -12.55 8.25 12.40
C LYS A 485 -12.47 7.52 11.05
N ARG A 486 -12.02 8.19 9.98
CA ARG A 486 -11.79 7.54 8.68
C ARG A 486 -10.76 6.41 8.73
N TYR A 487 -9.89 6.36 9.75
CA TYR A 487 -8.94 5.27 9.98
C TYR A 487 -9.58 4.03 10.65
N MET A 488 -10.86 4.08 11.06
CA MET A 488 -11.61 2.90 11.56
C MET A 488 -12.04 1.96 10.41
N ASN A 489 -11.06 1.36 9.74
CA ASN A 489 -11.25 0.45 8.61
C ASN A 489 -10.26 -0.72 8.68
N ASN A 490 -10.61 -1.86 8.05
CA ASN A 490 -9.80 -3.07 8.14
C ASN A 490 -8.42 -2.93 7.47
N TYR A 491 -8.29 -2.01 6.50
CA TYR A 491 -7.00 -1.75 5.86
C TYR A 491 -6.01 -1.10 6.83
N HIS A 492 -6.46 -0.17 7.68
CA HIS A 492 -5.62 0.39 8.75
C HIS A 492 -5.33 -0.64 9.85
N GLN A 493 -6.32 -1.46 10.23
CA GLN A 493 -6.12 -2.60 11.14
C GLN A 493 -5.00 -3.53 10.63
N PHE A 494 -5.02 -3.86 9.33
CA PHE A 494 -3.97 -4.63 8.67
C PHE A 494 -2.58 -3.93 8.72
N GLU A 495 -2.50 -2.63 8.46
CA GLU A 495 -1.26 -1.85 8.57
C GLU A 495 -0.71 -1.79 10.01
N PHE A 496 -1.58 -1.74 11.02
CA PHE A 496 -1.15 -1.81 12.41
C PHE A 496 -0.67 -3.21 12.83
N LEU A 497 -1.30 -4.27 12.32
CA LEU A 497 -0.86 -5.66 12.52
C LEU A 497 0.54 -5.91 11.92
N LYS A 498 0.92 -5.25 10.81
CA LYS A 498 2.32 -5.26 10.30
C LYS A 498 3.29 -4.91 11.44
N THR A 499 2.99 -3.87 12.24
CA THR A 499 3.87 -3.38 13.32
C THR A 499 3.96 -4.27 14.55
N LEU A 500 3.06 -5.25 14.69
CA LEU A 500 3.12 -6.28 15.74
C LEU A 500 3.93 -7.52 15.31
N GLY A 501 4.44 -7.55 14.08
CA GLY A 501 5.25 -8.66 13.56
C GLY A 501 4.59 -9.49 12.45
N MET A 502 3.50 -9.01 11.82
CA MET A 502 3.03 -9.59 10.56
C MET A 502 3.99 -9.29 9.39
N ASP A 503 4.73 -8.17 9.44
CA ASP A 503 5.93 -7.94 8.62
C ASP A 503 7.16 -7.98 9.54
N ARG A 504 8.21 -8.70 9.11
CA ARG A 504 9.43 -8.92 9.90
C ARG A 504 10.27 -7.66 10.12
N LYS A 505 9.99 -6.56 9.40
CA LYS A 505 10.75 -5.30 9.44
C LYS A 505 10.49 -4.42 10.68
N PHE A 506 9.49 -4.75 11.49
CA PHE A 506 9.06 -3.91 12.63
C PHE A 506 9.60 -4.39 13.99
N ASP A 507 10.41 -5.45 14.01
CA ASP A 507 11.20 -5.98 15.14
C ASP A 507 10.44 -6.20 16.47
N PHE A 508 9.10 -6.13 16.48
CA PHE A 508 8.30 -6.31 17.70
C PHE A 508 8.18 -7.78 18.11
N ALA A 509 7.84 -8.66 17.16
CA ALA A 509 7.91 -10.09 17.34
C ALA A 509 9.26 -10.60 16.79
N SER A 510 10.01 -11.33 17.63
CA SER A 510 11.29 -11.92 17.26
C SER A 510 11.16 -13.36 16.72
N VAL A 511 9.95 -13.93 16.75
CA VAL A 511 9.63 -15.25 16.19
C VAL A 511 8.30 -15.23 15.45
N HIS A 512 8.14 -16.02 14.40
CA HIS A 512 6.88 -16.10 13.65
C HIS A 512 6.50 -17.55 13.35
N LEU A 513 5.25 -17.88 13.67
CA LEU A 513 4.54 -19.09 13.24
C LEU A 513 3.51 -18.67 12.18
N ILE A 514 3.59 -19.24 10.99
CA ILE A 514 2.76 -18.82 9.85
C ILE A 514 2.13 -20.06 9.21
N ARG A 515 0.80 -20.10 9.19
CA ARG A 515 0.02 -21.18 8.56
C ARG A 515 -0.86 -20.56 7.46
N ARG A 516 -0.30 -20.48 6.25
CA ARG A 516 -0.92 -19.86 5.05
C ARG A 516 -0.60 -20.71 3.81
N ARG A 517 -1.58 -20.85 2.89
CA ARG A 517 -1.55 -21.30 1.48
C ARG A 517 -0.57 -22.44 1.06
N ASN A 518 -1.01 -23.31 0.14
CA ASN A 518 -0.36 -24.55 -0.34
C ASN A 518 1.19 -24.66 -0.21
N VAL A 519 1.94 -23.67 -0.68
CA VAL A 519 3.42 -23.69 -0.72
C VAL A 519 4.08 -23.69 0.68
N ASP A 520 3.46 -23.05 1.67
CA ASP A 520 4.04 -22.77 3.00
C ASP A 520 3.39 -23.60 4.14
N CYS A 521 2.54 -24.58 3.84
CA CYS A 521 1.79 -25.37 4.84
C CYS A 521 2.65 -26.45 5.57
N GLN A 522 3.84 -26.05 6.03
CA GLN A 522 4.77 -26.85 6.83
C GLN A 522 4.08 -27.47 8.05
N GLU A 523 4.29 -28.76 8.29
CA GLU A 523 3.74 -29.48 9.46
C GLU A 523 4.25 -28.94 10.79
N CYS A 524 5.42 -28.28 10.80
CA CYS A 524 6.08 -27.77 12.01
C CYS A 524 7.18 -26.76 11.64
N THR A 525 7.37 -25.72 12.45
CA THR A 525 8.45 -24.72 12.31
C THR A 525 9.27 -24.70 13.60
N ASN A 526 10.42 -25.38 13.63
CA ASN A 526 11.27 -25.47 14.83
C ASN A 526 11.84 -24.09 15.22
N LEU A 527 11.25 -23.45 16.22
CA LEU A 527 11.55 -22.06 16.58
C LEU A 527 12.99 -21.84 17.09
N LEU A 528 13.57 -22.83 17.79
CA LEU A 528 14.94 -22.78 18.28
C LEU A 528 15.97 -22.74 17.14
N LYS A 529 15.71 -23.49 16.06
CA LYS A 529 16.58 -23.55 14.88
C LYS A 529 16.35 -22.39 13.92
N THR A 530 15.12 -21.92 13.77
CA THR A 530 14.75 -20.88 12.78
C THR A 530 15.03 -19.46 13.26
N TYR A 531 15.00 -19.20 14.57
CA TYR A 531 15.18 -17.87 15.15
C TYR A 531 16.18 -17.88 16.33
N PRO A 532 17.44 -18.32 16.13
CA PRO A 532 18.42 -18.50 17.22
C PRO A 532 18.64 -17.24 18.08
N GLU A 533 18.58 -16.06 17.47
CA GLU A 533 18.69 -14.74 18.10
C GLU A 533 17.59 -14.44 19.14
N ALA A 534 16.40 -15.07 19.03
CA ALA A 534 15.35 -14.93 20.03
C ALA A 534 15.69 -15.65 21.35
N TRP A 535 16.65 -16.58 21.35
CA TRP A 535 16.94 -17.48 22.48
C TRP A 535 18.25 -17.16 23.21
N SER A 536 19.18 -16.44 22.58
CA SER A 536 20.35 -15.80 23.23
C SER A 536 19.98 -14.74 24.26
#